data_AF-A0A357V1K3-F1
#
_entry.id   AF-A0A357V1K3-F1
#
_cell.length_a   1.000
_cell.length_b   1.000
_cell.length_c   1.000
_cell.angle_alpha   90.00
_cell.angle_beta   90.00
_cell.angle_gamma   90.00
#
_symmetry.space_group_name_H-M   'P 1'
#
loop_
_entity.id
_entity.type
_entity.pdbx_description
1 polymer ?
#
loop_
_entity_poly.entity_id
_entity_poly.type
_entity_poly.pdbx_seq_one_letter_code
_entity_poly.pdbx_strand_id
1 'polypeptide(L)'
;MDIYMPIAEMSVNVPLILAVGAGVGLLSGLFGVGGGFLMTPLLFFIGIPSAVAVATGATLIVAASISGVLAHWKRGNVDFRMGSFLLVGGVFGSSLGVWLFTVLR
;
A
#
# COMPACT_ATOMS: atom_id res chain seq x y z
N MET A 1 -23.06 4.72 11.72
CA MET A 1 -23.51 4.20 10.40
C MET A 1 -22.50 3.15 10.02
N ASP A 2 -22.87 1.88 10.21
CA ASP A 2 -21.95 0.77 9.97
C ASP A 2 -22.29 0.15 8.62
N ILE A 3 -21.27 -0.11 7.82
CA ILE A 3 -21.40 -0.77 6.53
C ILE A 3 -20.82 -2.16 6.63
N TYR A 4 -21.58 -3.15 6.17
CA TYR A 4 -21.09 -4.52 6.09
C TYR A 4 -20.16 -4.64 4.89
N MET A 5 -18.92 -5.06 5.13
CA MET A 5 -17.94 -5.33 4.09
C MET A 5 -17.93 -6.83 3.78
N PRO A 6 -18.52 -7.27 2.66
CA PRO A 6 -18.62 -8.70 2.33
C PRO A 6 -17.26 -9.36 2.09
N ILE A 7 -16.25 -8.58 1.69
CA ILE A 7 -14.88 -9.08 1.46
C ILE A 7 -14.14 -9.30 2.79
N ALA A 8 -14.46 -8.52 3.83
CA ALA A 8 -13.84 -8.61 5.15
C ALA A 8 -14.70 -9.38 6.16
N GLU A 9 -15.92 -9.77 5.78
CA GLU A 9 -16.95 -10.38 6.64
C GLU A 9 -17.19 -9.61 7.96
N MET A 10 -17.00 -8.29 7.94
CA MET A 10 -17.13 -7.43 9.12
C MET A 10 -17.92 -6.16 8.83
N SER A 11 -18.63 -5.69 9.87
CA SER A 11 -19.28 -4.38 9.88
C SER A 11 -18.31 -3.33 10.41
N VAL A 12 -18.09 -2.27 9.63
CA VAL A 12 -17.16 -1.19 10.01
C VAL A 12 -17.86 0.16 9.95
N ASN A 13 -17.49 1.05 10.87
CA ASN A 13 -18.03 2.39 10.95
C ASN A 13 -17.56 3.25 9.78
N VAL A 14 -18.50 3.78 8.99
CA VAL A 14 -18.20 4.57 7.79
C VAL A 14 -17.37 5.83 8.08
N PRO A 15 -17.73 6.67 9.06
CA PRO A 15 -16.90 7.81 9.48
C PRO A 15 -15.45 7.45 9.79
N LEU A 16 -15.21 6.32 10.48
CA LEU A 16 -13.87 5.88 10.86
C LEU A 16 -13.03 5.55 9.62
N ILE A 17 -13.56 4.75 8.69
CA ILE A 17 -12.84 4.37 7.47
C ILE A 17 -12.54 5.59 6.61
N LEU A 18 -13.48 6.53 6.50
CA LEU A 18 -13.27 7.76 5.76
C LEU A 18 -12.18 8.63 6.40
N ALA A 19 -12.17 8.76 7.72
CA ALA A 19 -11.13 9.51 8.43
C ALA A 19 -9.75 8.86 8.28
N VAL A 20 -9.67 7.54 8.42
CA VAL A 20 -8.43 6.78 8.22
C VAL A 20 -7.94 6.89 6.78
N GLY A 21 -8.83 6.68 5.79
CA GLY A 21 -8.50 6.79 4.38
C GLY A 21 -8.04 8.20 3.99
N ALA A 22 -8.70 9.24 4.49
CA ALA A 22 -8.30 10.62 4.26
C ALA A 22 -6.95 10.95 4.92
N GLY A 23 -6.73 10.54 6.18
CA GLY A 23 -5.48 10.76 6.89
C GLY A 23 -4.31 10.03 6.23
N VAL A 24 -4.47 8.75 5.93
CA VAL A 24 -3.45 7.95 5.25
C VAL A 24 -3.21 8.46 3.84
N GLY A 25 -4.26 8.80 3.08
CA GLY A 25 -4.14 9.35 1.73
C GLY A 25 -3.37 10.66 1.69
N LEU A 26 -3.65 11.58 2.63
CA LEU A 26 -2.96 12.86 2.74
C LEU A 26 -1.49 12.66 3.11
N LEU A 27 -1.20 11.88 4.16
CA LEU A 27 0.19 11.59 4.57
C LEU A 27 0.95 10.87 3.45
N SER A 28 0.34 9.87 2.83
CA SER A 28 0.91 9.13 1.70
C SER A 28 1.22 10.03 0.52
N GLY A 29 0.33 10.97 0.19
CA GLY A 29 0.52 11.94 -0.88
C GLY A 29 1.67 12.91 -0.58
N LEU A 30 1.81 13.35 0.68
CA LEU A 30 2.91 14.22 1.11
C LEU A 30 4.28 13.50 1.07
N PHE A 31 4.35 12.26 1.56
CA PHE A 31 5.60 11.51 1.61
C PHE A 31 5.97 10.88 0.26
N GLY A 32 5.01 10.66 -0.64
CA GLY A 32 5.24 9.98 -1.92
C GLY A 32 5.56 8.48 -1.78
N VAL A 33 5.39 7.90 -0.58
CA VAL A 33 5.77 6.50 -0.25
C VAL A 33 4.65 5.49 -0.58
N GLY A 34 3.50 5.96 -1.09
CA GLY A 34 2.41 5.09 -1.56
C GLY A 34 1.54 4.47 -0.45
N GLY A 35 1.68 4.88 0.81
CA GLY A 35 0.63 4.75 1.82
C GLY A 35 0.37 3.35 2.39
N GLY A 36 0.78 2.28 1.71
CA GLY A 36 0.55 0.92 2.17
C GLY A 36 1.31 0.54 3.44
N PHE A 37 2.38 1.27 3.79
CA PHE A 37 3.07 1.09 5.07
C PHE A 37 2.23 1.55 6.28
N LEU A 38 1.31 2.50 6.08
CA LEU A 38 0.37 2.96 7.12
C LEU A 38 -0.97 2.25 7.00
N MET A 39 -1.49 2.11 5.77
CA MET A 39 -2.83 1.56 5.54
C MET A 39 -2.95 0.12 6.06
N THR A 40 -1.98 -0.73 5.73
CA THR A 40 -2.02 -2.16 6.08
C THR A 40 -2.09 -2.39 7.59
N PRO A 41 -1.19 -1.82 8.43
CA PRO A 41 -1.28 -1.99 9.88
C PRO A 41 -2.52 -1.32 10.49
N LEU A 42 -2.95 -0.16 9.97
CA LEU A 42 -4.17 0.50 10.48
C LEU A 42 -5.42 -0.34 10.23
N LEU A 43 -5.59 -0.90 9.04
CA LEU A 43 -6.71 -1.80 8.74
C LEU A 43 -6.65 -3.07 9.60
N PHE A 44 -5.45 -3.62 9.82
CA PHE A 44 -5.25 -4.74 10.72
C PHE A 44 -5.68 -4.42 12.17
N PHE A 45 -5.33 -3.25 12.70
CA PHE A 45 -5.75 -2.81 14.04
C PHE A 45 -7.26 -2.55 14.16
N ILE A 46 -7.93 -2.22 13.06
CA ILE A 46 -9.39 -2.11 12.99
C ILE A 46 -10.07 -3.51 12.98
N GLY A 47 -9.27 -4.58 12.93
CA GLY A 47 -9.73 -5.97 12.96
C GLY A 47 -9.98 -6.57 11.58
N ILE A 48 -9.65 -5.85 10.50
CA ILE A 48 -9.81 -6.37 9.14
C ILE A 48 -8.84 -7.53 8.92
N PRO A 49 -9.28 -8.66 8.32
CA PRO A 49 -8.41 -9.79 8.03
C PRO A 49 -7.13 -9.36 7.30
N SER A 50 -5.99 -9.89 7.73
CA SER A 50 -4.67 -9.48 7.22
C SER A 50 -4.55 -9.60 5.70
N ALA A 51 -5.14 -10.64 5.09
CA ALA A 51 -5.17 -10.82 3.65
C ALA A 51 -5.86 -9.65 2.92
N VAL A 52 -7.00 -9.17 3.46
CA VAL A 52 -7.77 -8.06 2.89
C VAL A 52 -7.05 -6.73 3.11
N ALA A 53 -6.44 -6.56 4.29
CA ALA A 53 -5.64 -5.37 4.61
C ALA A 53 -4.45 -5.22 3.65
N VAL A 54 -3.70 -6.31 3.42
CA VAL A 54 -2.54 -6.32 2.51
C VAL A 54 -2.96 -6.08 1.06
N ALA A 55 -4.03 -6.72 0.58
CA ALA A 55 -4.54 -6.53 -0.77
C ALA A 55 -4.98 -5.07 -1.03
N THR A 56 -5.69 -4.48 -0.06
CA THR A 56 -6.09 -3.07 -0.11
C THR A 56 -4.88 -2.15 -0.14
N GLY A 57 -3.90 -2.38 0.74
CA GLY A 57 -2.66 -1.60 0.81
C GLY A 57 -1.84 -1.65 -0.49
N ALA A 58 -1.69 -2.84 -1.08
CA ALA A 58 -0.95 -3.02 -2.33
C ALA A 58 -1.60 -2.24 -3.49
N THR A 59 -2.93 -2.30 -3.60
CA THR A 59 -3.69 -1.56 -4.62
C THR A 59 -3.49 -0.05 -4.48
N LEU A 60 -3.49 0.45 -3.24
CA LEU A 60 -3.28 1.87 -2.94
C LEU A 60 -1.85 2.32 -3.28
N ILE A 61 -0.84 1.50 -2.96
CA ILE A 61 0.56 1.76 -3.35
C ILE A 61 0.67 1.87 -4.86
N VAL A 62 0.13 0.91 -5.63
CA VAL A 62 0.21 0.93 -7.09
C VAL A 62 -0.41 2.21 -7.67
N ALA A 63 -1.61 2.58 -7.21
CA ALA A 63 -2.28 3.79 -7.66
C ALA A 63 -1.46 5.06 -7.35
N ALA A 64 -0.92 5.14 -6.13
CA ALA A 64 -0.10 6.27 -5.70
C ALA A 64 1.24 6.34 -6.45
N SER A 65 1.91 5.21 -6.67
CA SER A 65 3.16 5.14 -7.43
C SER A 65 2.97 5.56 -8.88
N ILE A 66 1.89 5.12 -9.54
CA ILE A 66 1.57 5.55 -10.91
C ILE A 66 1.34 7.06 -10.96
N SER A 67 0.54 7.59 -10.03
CA SER A 67 0.28 9.03 -9.92
C SER A 67 1.58 9.83 -9.71
N GLY A 68 2.45 9.37 -8.79
CA GLY A 68 3.74 9.98 -8.50
C GLY A 68 4.67 9.98 -9.71
N VAL A 69 4.83 8.83 -10.38
CA VAL A 69 5.66 8.72 -11.60
C VAL A 69 5.15 9.65 -12.69
N LEU A 70 3.83 9.71 -12.93
CA LEU A 70 3.25 10.62 -13.93
C LEU A 70 3.51 12.10 -13.58
N ALA A 71 3.39 12.47 -12.30
CA ALA A 71 3.66 13.84 -11.85
C ALA A 71 5.13 14.24 -12.03
N HIS A 72 6.07 13.34 -11.71
CA HIS A 72 7.51 13.55 -11.88
C HIS A 72 7.95 13.47 -13.35
N TRP A 73 7.29 12.62 -14.16
CA TRP A 73 7.58 12.48 -15.59
C TRP A 73 7.32 13.80 -16.30
N LYS A 74 6.17 14.43 -16.04
CA LYS A 74 5.83 15.75 -16.60
C LYS A 74 6.88 16.83 -16.28
N ARG A 75 7.67 16.65 -15.22
CA ARG A 75 8.73 17.57 -14.78
C ARG A 75 10.12 17.19 -15.29
N GLY A 76 10.26 16.07 -16.02
CA GLY A 76 11.54 15.57 -16.51
C GLY A 76 12.44 14.93 -15.44
N ASN A 77 11.89 14.64 -14.25
CA ASN A 77 12.67 14.21 -13.07
C ASN A 77 12.68 12.69 -12.87
N VAL A 78 12.30 11.89 -13.88
CA VAL A 78 12.22 10.42 -13.76
C VAL A 78 13.48 9.80 -14.33
N ASP A 79 14.27 9.19 -13.46
CA ASP A 79 15.41 8.36 -13.85
C ASP A 79 14.98 6.89 -14.00
N PHE A 80 14.69 6.50 -15.25
CA PHE A 80 14.33 5.12 -15.57
C PHE A 80 15.47 4.13 -15.38
N ARG A 81 16.72 4.57 -15.49
CA ARG A 81 17.89 3.70 -15.31
C ARG A 81 17.99 3.28 -13.86
N MET A 82 17.97 4.25 -12.94
CA MET A 82 17.95 3.97 -11.50
C MET A 82 16.70 3.19 -11.09
N GLY A 83 15.53 3.56 -11.65
CA GLY A 83 14.28 2.83 -11.42
C GLY A 83 14.35 1.35 -11.81
N SER A 84 15.02 1.02 -12.93
CA SER A 84 15.20 -0.37 -13.37
C SER A 84 16.05 -1.20 -12.41
N PHE A 85 17.14 -0.62 -11.87
CA PHE A 85 17.99 -1.29 -10.88
C PHE A 85 17.23 -1.53 -9.57
N LEU A 86 16.44 -0.55 -9.12
CA LEU A 86 15.59 -0.67 -7.93
C LEU A 86 14.51 -1.74 -8.12
N LEU A 87 13.90 -1.82 -9.31
CA LEU A 87 12.90 -2.84 -9.62
C LEU A 87 13.50 -4.24 -9.55
N VAL A 88 14.63 -4.47 -10.23
CA VAL A 88 15.31 -5.78 -10.23
C VAL A 88 15.72 -6.16 -8.81
N GLY A 89 16.39 -5.25 -8.09
CA GLY A 89 16.79 -5.48 -6.70
C GLY A 89 15.60 -5.76 -5.78
N GLY A 90 14.49 -5.05 -5.95
CA GLY A 90 13.27 -5.24 -5.18
C GLY A 90 12.58 -6.58 -5.45
N VAL A 91 12.47 -6.98 -6.72
CA VAL A 91 11.88 -8.28 -7.10
C VAL A 91 12.73 -9.44 -6.58
N PHE A 92 14.05 -9.39 -6.78
CA PHE A 92 14.94 -10.42 -6.26
C PHE A 92 14.95 -10.45 -4.73
N GLY A 93 15.09 -9.30 -4.08
CA GLY A 93 15.14 -9.20 -2.61
C GLY A 93 13.85 -9.66 -1.94
N SER A 94 12.68 -9.26 -2.46
CA SER A 94 11.38 -9.69 -1.94
C SER A 94 11.15 -11.19 -2.15
N SER A 95 11.48 -11.72 -3.33
CA SER A 95 11.36 -13.16 -3.61
C SER A 95 12.24 -14.00 -2.70
N LEU A 96 13.50 -13.59 -2.51
CA LEU A 96 14.43 -14.23 -1.58
C LEU A 96 13.95 -14.14 -0.14
N GLY A 97 13.38 -13.00 0.27
CA GLY A 97 12.81 -12.83 1.60
C GLY A 97 11.63 -13.78 1.86
N VAL A 98 10.70 -13.91 0.90
CA VAL A 98 9.58 -14.85 1.00
C VAL A 98 10.07 -16.31 1.03
N TRP A 99 11.05 -16.64 0.20
CA TRP A 99 11.67 -17.97 0.20
C TRP A 99 12.31 -18.28 1.56
N LEU A 100 13.12 -17.36 2.08
CA LEU A 100 13.77 -17.50 3.38
C LEU A 100 12.75 -17.64 4.52
N PHE A 101 11.68 -16.84 4.50
CA PHE A 101 10.60 -16.94 5.48
C PHE A 101 9.91 -18.32 5.45
N THR A 102 9.79 -18.93 4.27
CA THR A 102 9.22 -20.28 4.11
C THR A 102 10.14 -21.37 4.66
N VAL A 103 11.46 -21.17 4.57
CA VAL A 103 12.47 -22.12 5.10
C VAL A 103 12.62 -22.03 6.62
N LEU A 104 12.45 -20.84 7.19
CA LEU A 104 12.59 -20.58 8.64
C LEU A 104 11.29 -20.85 9.44
N ARG A 105 10.18 -21.13 8.76
CA ARG A 105 8.88 -21.46 9.35
C ARG A 105 8.75 -22.95 9.63
#